data_AF-A0A533RU41-F1
#
_entry.id   AF-A0A533RU41-F1
#
_cell.length_a   1.000
_cell.length_b   1.000
_cell.length_c   1.000
_cell.angle_alpha   90.00
_cell.angle_beta   90.00
_cell.angle_gamma   90.00
#
_symmetry.space_group_name_H-M   'P 1'
#
loop_
_entity.id
_entity.type
_entity.pdbx_description
1 polymer ?
#
loop_
_entity_poly.entity_id
_entity_poly.type
_entity_poly.pdbx_seq_one_letter_code
_entity_poly.pdbx_strand_id
1 'polypeptide(L)'
;LNLKFKGKGFFRTIFFLPVVITSGPVIQELTAQGATSVPGITNTAAVADFLLTLPRALRNPVDYLLTSFILILWFSGVQILIYLSSLQKIDKSVYEAASIDGASAWESFWKITLPSLSTTTIINAAYTIITLSHFSENKVIKYIYGQTYAVQGGIGYSSAMSFLYFFVLLLLLVIAFLVLSPRSEKTR
;
A
#
# COMPACT_ATOMS: atom_id res chain seq x y z
N LEU A 1 -13.19 -14.61 -0.64
CA LEU A 1 -14.15 -13.94 -1.58
C LEU A 1 -14.84 -14.89 -2.59
N ASN A 2 -14.66 -16.22 -2.42
CA ASN A 2 -15.38 -17.28 -3.14
C ASN A 2 -16.71 -17.72 -2.47
N LEU A 3 -17.14 -17.03 -1.41
CA LEU A 3 -18.48 -17.21 -0.84
C LEU A 3 -19.47 -16.38 -1.65
N LYS A 4 -20.59 -16.98 -2.05
CA LYS A 4 -21.66 -16.37 -2.88
C LYS A 4 -22.43 -15.30 -2.08
N PHE A 5 -21.79 -14.18 -1.74
CA PHE A 5 -22.51 -13.02 -1.20
C PHE A 5 -23.22 -12.28 -2.35
N LYS A 6 -24.54 -12.06 -2.24
CA LYS A 6 -25.28 -11.13 -3.10
C LYS A 6 -24.81 -9.71 -2.76
N GLY A 7 -24.38 -8.93 -3.75
CA GLY A 7 -23.90 -7.54 -3.55
C GLY A 7 -22.40 -7.28 -3.76
N LYS A 8 -21.59 -8.25 -4.20
CA LYS A 8 -20.14 -8.07 -4.44
C LYS A 8 -19.79 -6.88 -5.33
N GLY A 9 -20.60 -6.60 -6.35
CA GLY A 9 -20.40 -5.45 -7.25
C GLY A 9 -20.54 -4.13 -6.50
N PHE A 10 -21.58 -3.98 -5.70
CA PHE A 10 -21.84 -2.78 -4.90
C PHE A 10 -20.74 -2.51 -3.86
N PHE A 11 -20.30 -3.54 -3.13
CA PHE A 11 -19.17 -3.42 -2.21
C PHE A 11 -17.88 -3.02 -2.94
N ARG A 12 -17.58 -3.64 -4.10
CA ARG A 12 -16.42 -3.25 -4.91
C ARG A 12 -16.51 -1.78 -5.33
N THR A 13 -17.66 -1.29 -5.77
CA THR A 13 -17.84 0.12 -6.17
C THR A 13 -17.60 1.08 -5.00
N ILE A 14 -18.12 0.80 -3.81
CA ILE A 14 -17.90 1.66 -2.63
C ILE A 14 -16.42 1.72 -2.23
N PHE A 15 -15.73 0.58 -2.24
CA PHE A 15 -14.29 0.56 -1.95
C PHE A 15 -13.43 1.19 -3.05
N PHE A 16 -13.92 1.20 -4.29
CA PHE A 16 -13.19 1.70 -5.46
C PHE A 16 -13.46 3.17 -5.76
N LEU A 17 -14.61 3.70 -5.35
CA LEU A 17 -14.98 5.09 -5.55
C LEU A 17 -13.86 6.01 -5.06
N PRO A 18 -13.36 5.91 -3.81
CA PRO A 18 -12.32 6.80 -3.32
C PRO A 18 -11.04 6.76 -4.15
N VAL A 19 -10.60 5.58 -4.59
CA VAL A 19 -9.40 5.43 -5.44
C VAL A 19 -9.56 6.16 -6.77
N VAL A 20 -10.77 6.18 -7.34
CA VAL A 20 -11.06 6.82 -8.63
C VAL A 20 -11.22 8.34 -8.51
N ILE A 21 -11.85 8.84 -7.45
CA ILE A 21 -12.08 10.29 -7.22
C ILE A 21 -10.89 11.00 -6.55
N THR A 22 -9.91 10.26 -6.03
CA THR A 22 -8.69 10.78 -5.41
C THR A 22 -7.75 11.37 -6.48
N SER A 23 -7.98 12.63 -6.84
CA SER A 23 -6.98 13.44 -7.55
C SER A 23 -6.03 14.12 -6.55
N GLY A 24 -4.81 14.46 -6.99
CA GLY A 24 -3.80 15.11 -6.14
C GLY A 24 -4.33 16.34 -5.37
N PRO A 25 -5.04 17.28 -6.02
CA PRO A 25 -5.64 18.44 -5.35
C PRO A 25 -6.73 18.08 -4.33
N VAL A 26 -7.55 17.07 -4.62
CA VAL A 26 -8.62 16.62 -3.71
C VAL A 26 -8.03 16.03 -2.43
N ILE A 27 -6.95 15.25 -2.52
CA ILE A 27 -6.28 14.71 -1.33
C ILE A 27 -5.61 15.81 -0.52
N GLN A 28 -5.00 16.78 -1.19
CA GLN A 28 -4.39 17.92 -0.51
C GLN A 28 -5.44 18.71 0.28
N GLU A 29 -6.60 18.97 -0.32
CA GLU A 29 -7.70 19.68 0.31
C GLU A 29 -8.35 18.86 1.44
N LEU A 30 -8.58 17.56 1.23
CA LEU A 30 -9.09 16.67 2.29
C LEU A 30 -8.12 16.56 3.47
N THR A 31 -6.81 16.55 3.20
CA THR A 31 -5.78 16.55 4.25
C THR A 31 -5.78 17.89 4.98
N ALA A 32 -5.86 19.02 4.26
CA ALA A 32 -5.93 20.35 4.85
C ALA A 32 -7.18 20.55 5.72
N GLN A 33 -8.31 19.96 5.34
CA GLN A 33 -9.56 19.98 6.08
C GLN A 33 -9.63 18.93 7.21
N GLY A 34 -8.58 18.11 7.38
CA GLY A 34 -8.54 17.04 8.39
C GLY A 34 -9.48 15.86 8.11
N ALA A 35 -10.11 15.81 6.93
CA ALA A 35 -11.03 14.73 6.50
C ALA A 35 -10.33 13.39 6.27
N THR A 36 -8.99 13.38 6.26
CA THR A 36 -8.13 12.18 6.19
C THR A 36 -7.96 11.50 7.54
N SER A 37 -8.24 12.23 8.61
CA SER A 37 -8.24 11.73 9.99
C SER A 37 -9.62 11.20 10.35
N VAL A 38 -9.67 10.18 11.21
CA VAL A 38 -10.95 9.65 11.68
C VAL A 38 -11.66 10.74 12.49
N PRO A 39 -12.85 11.23 12.07
CA PRO A 39 -13.55 12.29 12.78
C PRO A 39 -13.73 11.91 14.26
N GLY A 40 -13.14 12.70 15.16
CA GLY A 40 -13.27 12.55 16.61
C GLY A 40 -12.14 11.79 17.34
N ILE A 41 -11.19 11.16 16.64
CA ILE A 41 -10.11 10.38 17.29
C ILE A 41 -8.83 11.21 17.51
N THR A 42 -8.41 12.02 16.54
CA THR A 42 -7.11 12.73 16.61
C THR A 42 -7.07 13.88 17.63
N ASN A 43 -8.22 14.46 17.99
CA ASN A 43 -8.31 15.60 18.92
C ASN A 43 -8.93 15.25 20.29
N THR A 44 -9.13 13.97 20.61
CA THR A 44 -9.61 13.57 21.95
C THR A 44 -8.44 13.59 22.94
N ALA A 45 -8.69 14.10 24.16
CA ALA A 45 -7.68 14.15 25.23
C ALA A 45 -7.05 12.76 25.51
N ALA A 46 -7.82 11.68 25.33
CA ALA A 46 -7.35 10.31 25.46
C ALA A 46 -6.24 9.93 24.46
N VAL A 47 -6.30 10.45 23.22
CA VAL A 47 -5.28 10.18 22.20
C VAL A 47 -4.04 11.03 22.45
N ALA A 48 -4.20 12.27 22.92
CA ALA A 48 -3.08 13.11 23.34
C ALA A 48 -2.31 12.45 24.50
N ASP A 49 -3.01 11.99 25.54
CA ASP A 49 -2.38 11.29 26.68
C ASP A 49 -1.71 9.98 26.25
N PHE A 50 -2.37 9.20 25.38
CA PHE A 50 -1.76 8.00 24.81
C PHE A 50 -0.47 8.31 24.06
N LEU A 51 -0.47 9.29 23.15
CA LEU A 51 0.73 9.71 22.43
C LEU A 51 1.82 10.27 23.37
N LEU A 52 1.43 10.85 24.51
CA LEU A 52 2.37 11.31 25.52
C LEU A 52 3.09 10.17 26.23
N THR A 53 2.42 9.04 26.47
CA THR A 53 3.02 7.83 27.07
C THR A 53 3.95 7.06 26.12
N LEU A 54 3.86 7.30 24.81
CA LEU A 54 4.71 6.64 23.83
C LEU A 54 6.14 7.22 23.82
N PRO A 55 7.17 6.37 23.59
CA PRO A 55 8.53 6.83 23.33
C PRO A 55 8.57 7.84 22.18
N ARG A 56 9.43 8.85 22.28
CA ARG A 56 9.56 9.92 21.26
C ARG A 56 9.75 9.39 19.83
N ALA A 57 10.42 8.24 19.68
CA ALA A 57 10.62 7.60 18.38
C ALA A 57 9.32 7.04 17.76
N LEU A 58 8.37 6.60 18.59
CA LEU A 58 7.11 6.00 18.16
C LEU A 58 5.96 7.02 18.11
N ARG A 59 6.06 8.16 18.79
CA ARG A 59 5.02 9.20 18.79
C ARG A 59 4.68 9.68 17.38
N ASN A 60 5.69 10.10 16.60
CA ASN A 60 5.50 10.63 15.25
C ASN A 60 4.90 9.61 14.25
N PRO A 61 5.40 8.36 14.16
CA PRO A 61 4.80 7.39 13.24
C PRO A 61 3.38 6.98 13.66
N VAL A 62 3.09 6.87 14.96
CA VAL A 62 1.75 6.51 15.43
C VAL A 62 0.75 7.65 15.16
N ASP A 63 1.13 8.89 15.42
CA ASP A 63 0.32 10.08 15.10
C ASP A 63 0.01 10.17 13.60
N TYR A 64 1.01 9.93 12.75
CA TYR A 64 0.82 9.87 11.30
C TYR A 64 -0.16 8.77 10.87
N LEU A 65 -0.05 7.57 11.47
CA LEU A 65 -0.95 6.46 11.17
C LEU A 65 -2.39 6.76 11.56
N LEU A 66 -2.61 7.40 12.72
CA LEU A 66 -3.96 7.77 13.18
C LEU A 66 -4.58 8.87 12.30
N THR A 67 -3.78 9.87 11.94
CA THR A 67 -4.24 11.02 11.14
C THR A 67 -4.39 10.69 9.65
N SER A 68 -3.70 9.65 9.16
CA SER A 68 -3.74 9.23 7.76
C SER A 68 -4.45 7.89 7.55
N PHE A 69 -5.14 7.36 8.56
CA PHE A 69 -5.73 6.02 8.51
C PHE A 69 -6.69 5.83 7.34
N ILE A 70 -7.57 6.80 7.10
CA ILE A 70 -8.56 6.76 6.02
C ILE A 70 -7.85 6.75 4.66
N LEU A 71 -6.81 7.59 4.50
CA LEU A 71 -6.00 7.60 3.30
C LEU A 71 -5.32 6.25 3.07
N ILE A 72 -4.69 5.67 4.09
CA ILE A 72 -4.03 4.37 3.98
C ILE A 72 -5.03 3.30 3.53
N LEU A 73 -6.25 3.28 4.09
CA LEU A 73 -7.30 2.35 3.67
C LEU A 73 -7.72 2.57 2.22
N TRP A 74 -7.89 3.81 1.77
CA TRP A 74 -8.24 4.13 0.40
C TRP A 74 -7.14 3.68 -0.57
N PHE A 75 -5.89 4.03 -0.27
CA PHE A 75 -4.75 3.65 -1.10
C PHE A 75 -4.46 2.15 -1.09
N SER A 76 -4.90 1.40 -0.07
CA SER A 76 -4.76 -0.06 0.00
C SER A 76 -5.78 -0.82 -0.87
N GLY A 77 -6.78 -0.13 -1.42
CA GLY A 77 -7.86 -0.77 -2.18
C GLY A 77 -7.34 -1.54 -3.40
N VAL A 78 -6.38 -0.99 -4.13
CA VAL A 78 -5.81 -1.65 -5.33
C VAL A 78 -5.00 -2.89 -4.94
N GLN A 79 -4.21 -2.81 -3.87
CA GLN A 79 -3.42 -3.93 -3.35
C GLN A 79 -4.33 -5.09 -2.95
N ILE A 80 -5.43 -4.80 -2.26
CA ILE A 80 -6.44 -5.79 -1.87
C ILE A 80 -7.03 -6.46 -3.13
N LEU A 81 -7.32 -5.69 -4.19
CA LEU A 81 -7.83 -6.24 -5.44
C LEU A 81 -6.81 -7.13 -6.17
N ILE A 82 -5.53 -6.75 -6.17
CA ILE A 82 -4.45 -7.56 -6.73
C ILE A 82 -4.39 -8.93 -6.03
N TYR A 83 -4.36 -8.94 -4.69
CA TYR A 83 -4.40 -10.17 -3.92
C TYR A 83 -5.67 -10.97 -4.17
N LEU A 84 -6.80 -10.30 -4.23
CA LEU A 84 -8.09 -10.92 -4.43
C LEU A 84 -8.24 -11.59 -5.80
N SER A 85 -7.73 -10.95 -6.85
CA SER A 85 -7.70 -11.51 -8.20
C SER A 85 -6.82 -12.75 -8.25
N SER A 86 -5.73 -12.76 -7.50
CA SER A 86 -4.79 -13.89 -7.44
C SER A 86 -5.35 -15.06 -6.64
N LEU A 87 -6.02 -14.79 -5.52
CA LEU A 87 -6.75 -15.80 -4.76
C LEU A 87 -7.87 -16.48 -5.57
N GLN A 88 -8.46 -15.77 -6.54
CA GLN A 88 -9.47 -16.35 -7.43
C GLN A 88 -8.88 -17.32 -8.47
N LYS A 89 -7.57 -17.26 -8.72
CA LYS A 89 -6.87 -18.16 -9.64
C LYS A 89 -6.52 -19.51 -9.01
N ILE A 90 -6.56 -19.62 -7.69
CA ILE A 90 -6.27 -20.88 -6.99
C ILE A 90 -7.48 -21.80 -7.16
N ASP A 91 -7.25 -22.96 -7.78
CA ASP A 91 -8.30 -23.95 -8.02
C ASP A 91 -8.90 -24.46 -6.71
N LYS A 92 -10.22 -24.60 -6.69
CA LYS A 92 -10.94 -25.10 -5.50
C LYS A 92 -10.60 -26.54 -5.17
N SER A 93 -10.24 -27.34 -6.18
CA SER A 93 -9.83 -28.74 -6.02
C SER A 93 -8.63 -28.89 -5.09
N VAL A 94 -7.71 -27.91 -5.05
CA VAL A 94 -6.55 -27.93 -4.15
C VAL A 94 -6.99 -27.84 -2.68
N TYR A 95 -8.00 -27.03 -2.38
CA TYR A 95 -8.56 -26.93 -1.03
C TYR A 95 -9.43 -28.13 -0.66
N GLU A 96 -10.15 -28.70 -1.63
CA GLU A 96 -10.94 -29.92 -1.43
C GLU A 96 -10.03 -31.11 -1.13
N ALA A 97 -8.94 -31.29 -1.90
CA ALA A 97 -7.93 -32.30 -1.63
C ALA A 97 -7.28 -32.11 -0.24
N ALA A 98 -6.87 -30.88 0.10
CA ALA A 98 -6.33 -30.58 1.42
C ALA A 98 -7.31 -30.91 2.56
N SER A 99 -8.62 -30.68 2.34
CA SER A 99 -9.65 -31.03 3.32
C SER A 99 -9.87 -32.53 3.47
N ILE A 100 -9.73 -33.29 2.37
CA ILE A 100 -9.79 -34.77 2.38
C ILE A 100 -8.57 -35.33 3.13
N ASP A 101 -7.40 -34.70 2.96
CA ASP A 101 -6.16 -35.05 3.67
C ASP A 101 -6.16 -34.58 5.16
N GLY A 102 -7.25 -33.99 5.63
CA GLY A 102 -7.42 -33.57 7.03
C GLY A 102 -6.74 -32.25 7.39
N ALA A 103 -6.29 -31.45 6.42
CA ALA A 103 -5.66 -30.16 6.69
C ALA A 103 -6.67 -29.15 7.24
N SER A 104 -6.31 -28.48 8.33
CA SER A 104 -7.08 -27.37 8.88
C SER A 104 -7.02 -26.13 7.98
N ALA A 105 -7.97 -25.19 8.16
CA ALA A 105 -7.97 -23.93 7.42
C ALA A 105 -6.70 -23.10 7.66
N TRP A 106 -6.11 -23.20 8.85
CA TRP A 106 -4.85 -22.53 9.19
C TRP A 106 -3.66 -23.14 8.45
N GLU A 107 -3.56 -24.46 8.42
CA GLU A 107 -2.51 -25.15 7.66
C GLU A 107 -2.65 -24.90 6.16
N SER A 108 -3.87 -24.92 5.63
CA SER A 108 -4.16 -24.59 4.24
C SER A 108 -3.73 -23.15 3.92
N PHE A 109 -3.93 -22.20 4.83
CA PHE A 109 -3.47 -20.81 4.63
C PHE A 109 -1.95 -20.72 4.50
N TRP A 110 -1.20 -21.31 5.44
CA TRP A 110 0.26 -21.19 5.45
C TRP A 110 0.96 -22.04 4.40
N LYS A 111 0.42 -23.20 4.03
CA LYS A 111 1.05 -24.15 3.09
C LYS A 111 0.57 -24.01 1.65
N ILE A 112 -0.67 -23.58 1.42
CA ILE A 112 -1.25 -23.46 0.07
C ILE A 112 -1.39 -21.99 -0.30
N THR A 113 -2.14 -21.23 0.49
CA THR A 113 -2.52 -19.86 0.12
C THR A 113 -1.31 -18.91 0.11
N LEU A 114 -0.54 -18.86 1.20
CA LEU A 114 0.56 -17.92 1.33
C LEU A 114 1.68 -18.16 0.29
N PRO A 115 2.14 -19.40 0.04
CA PRO A 115 3.16 -19.66 -0.97
C PRO A 115 2.66 -19.36 -2.38
N SER A 116 1.39 -19.67 -2.69
CA SER A 116 0.77 -19.37 -3.98
C SER A 116 0.67 -17.86 -4.26
N LEU A 117 0.60 -17.04 -3.19
CA LEU A 117 0.54 -15.58 -3.31
C LEU A 117 1.92 -14.91 -3.41
N SER A 118 3.03 -15.64 -3.24
CA SER A 118 4.38 -15.07 -3.27
C SER A 118 4.65 -14.26 -4.55
N THR A 119 4.31 -14.80 -5.72
CA THR A 119 4.43 -14.11 -7.02
C THR A 119 3.57 -12.85 -7.07
N THR A 120 2.36 -12.90 -6.51
CA THR A 120 1.46 -11.75 -6.42
C THR A 120 2.00 -10.67 -5.48
N THR A 121 2.68 -11.06 -4.39
CA THR A 121 3.30 -10.13 -3.46
C THR A 121 4.39 -9.29 -4.12
N ILE A 122 5.17 -9.85 -5.04
CA ILE A 122 6.17 -9.08 -5.82
C ILE A 122 5.48 -8.01 -6.67
N ILE A 123 4.43 -8.38 -7.39
CA ILE A 123 3.66 -7.45 -8.24
C ILE A 123 3.06 -6.34 -7.38
N ASN A 124 2.51 -6.70 -6.23
CA ASN A 124 1.92 -5.77 -5.27
C ASN A 124 2.96 -4.81 -4.68
N ALA A 125 4.14 -5.31 -4.32
CA ALA A 125 5.24 -4.51 -3.82
C ALA A 125 5.74 -3.51 -4.88
N ALA A 126 5.96 -3.96 -6.12
CA ALA A 126 6.34 -3.09 -7.23
C ALA A 126 5.29 -2.00 -7.49
N TYR A 127 4.00 -2.38 -7.51
CA TYR A 127 2.90 -1.43 -7.65
C TYR A 127 2.91 -0.37 -6.54
N THR A 128 3.11 -0.80 -5.30
CA THR A 128 3.14 0.11 -4.14
C THR A 128 4.32 1.07 -4.20
N ILE A 129 5.51 0.60 -4.58
CA ILE A 129 6.71 1.45 -4.77
C ILE A 129 6.43 2.51 -5.83
N ILE A 130 5.89 2.13 -7.00
CA ILE A 130 5.60 3.06 -8.10
C ILE A 130 4.51 4.06 -7.71
N THR A 131 3.49 3.60 -7.00
CA THR A 131 2.37 4.46 -6.56
C THR A 131 2.85 5.50 -5.56
N LEU A 132 3.64 5.10 -4.56
CA LEU A 132 4.26 6.03 -3.62
C LEU A 132 5.25 6.97 -4.31
N SER A 133 5.93 6.49 -5.35
CA SER A 133 6.89 7.30 -6.11
C SER A 133 6.24 8.34 -7.00
N HIS A 134 4.92 8.31 -7.22
CA HIS A 134 4.15 9.31 -7.98
C HIS A 134 3.15 10.06 -7.10
N PHE A 135 3.13 9.77 -5.81
CA PHE A 135 2.15 10.35 -4.90
C PHE A 135 2.37 11.87 -4.79
N SER A 136 1.27 12.64 -4.87
CA SER A 136 1.33 14.11 -4.89
C SER A 136 1.97 14.69 -3.63
N GLU A 137 1.80 14.03 -2.48
CA GLU A 137 2.39 14.43 -1.19
C GLU A 137 3.80 13.86 -0.96
N ASN A 138 4.42 13.24 -1.97
CA ASN A 138 5.79 12.76 -1.85
C ASN A 138 6.76 13.94 -1.70
N LYS A 139 7.38 14.04 -0.52
CA LYS A 139 8.30 15.13 -0.17
C LYS A 139 9.49 15.25 -1.12
N VAL A 140 9.99 14.13 -1.65
CA VAL A 140 11.13 14.12 -2.59
C VAL A 140 10.73 14.76 -3.90
N ILE A 141 9.57 14.38 -4.45
CA ILE A 141 9.04 14.97 -5.69
C ILE A 141 8.73 16.45 -5.49
N LYS A 142 8.04 16.82 -4.39
CA LYS A 142 7.76 18.23 -4.08
C LYS A 142 9.04 19.06 -3.99
N TYR A 143 10.09 18.51 -3.40
CA TYR A 143 11.39 19.16 -3.34
C TYR A 143 12.00 19.36 -4.74
N ILE A 144 12.03 18.31 -5.57
CA ILE A 144 12.53 18.40 -6.95
C ILE A 144 11.76 19.44 -7.78
N TYR A 145 10.42 19.42 -7.70
CA TYR A 145 9.58 20.41 -8.38
C TYR A 145 9.83 21.84 -7.88
N GLY A 146 10.01 22.02 -6.57
CA GLY A 146 10.31 23.33 -5.98
C GLY A 146 11.63 23.91 -6.48
N GLN A 147 12.64 23.07 -6.70
CA GLN A 147 13.94 23.50 -7.25
C GLN A 147 13.86 23.92 -8.72
N THR A 148 12.87 23.41 -9.48
CA THR A 148 12.72 23.71 -10.92
C THR A 148 12.48 25.19 -11.17
N TYR A 149 11.74 25.83 -10.25
CA TYR A 149 11.39 27.25 -10.31
C TYR A 149 12.25 28.11 -9.36
N ALA A 150 13.18 27.50 -8.63
CA ALA A 150 14.06 28.22 -7.72
C ALA A 150 15.19 28.92 -8.48
N VAL A 151 15.50 30.17 -8.09
CA VAL A 151 16.54 31.01 -8.71
C VAL A 151 17.94 30.36 -8.64
N GLN A 152 18.20 29.54 -7.61
CA GLN A 152 19.49 28.86 -7.42
C GLN A 152 19.56 27.47 -8.09
N GLY A 153 18.42 26.80 -8.30
CA GLY A 153 18.37 25.42 -8.79
C GLY A 153 18.18 25.35 -10.31
N GLY A 154 17.20 26.06 -10.85
CA GLY A 154 16.87 25.98 -12.27
C GLY A 154 16.51 24.56 -12.75
N ILE A 155 16.14 24.45 -14.02
CA ILE A 155 15.64 23.19 -14.60
C ILE A 155 16.73 22.11 -14.62
N GLY A 156 17.99 22.48 -14.87
CA GLY A 156 19.11 21.54 -14.95
C GLY A 156 19.38 20.79 -13.65
N TYR A 157 19.31 21.47 -12.50
CA TYR A 157 19.50 20.84 -11.19
C TYR A 157 18.36 19.88 -10.85
N SER A 158 17.11 20.28 -11.12
CA SER A 158 15.94 19.41 -10.94
C SER A 158 15.98 18.17 -11.84
N SER A 159 16.45 18.31 -13.08
CA SER A 159 16.65 17.17 -13.98
C SER A 159 17.70 16.20 -13.43
N ALA A 160 18.84 16.69 -12.92
CA ALA A 160 19.85 15.84 -12.30
C ALA A 160 19.31 15.09 -11.07
N MET A 161 18.55 15.78 -10.21
CA MET A 161 17.89 15.16 -9.05
C MET A 161 16.85 14.11 -9.47
N SER A 162 16.13 14.34 -10.56
CA SER A 162 15.16 13.37 -11.11
C SER A 162 15.85 12.09 -11.58
N PHE A 163 17.02 12.18 -12.21
CA PHE A 163 17.82 11.01 -12.58
C PHE A 163 18.33 10.25 -11.35
N LEU A 164 18.81 10.95 -10.31
CA LEU A 164 19.19 10.29 -9.06
C LEU A 164 18.01 9.56 -8.42
N TYR A 165 16.85 10.21 -8.38
CA TYR A 165 15.63 9.61 -7.85
C TYR A 165 15.21 8.38 -8.66
N PHE A 166 15.33 8.41 -9.99
CA PHE A 166 15.08 7.26 -10.85
C PHE A 166 15.98 6.06 -10.51
N PHE A 167 17.29 6.27 -10.31
CA PHE A 167 18.20 5.19 -9.92
C PHE A 167 17.89 4.64 -8.53
N VAL A 168 17.52 5.49 -7.57
CA VAL A 168 17.07 5.05 -6.23
C VAL A 168 15.81 4.19 -6.34
N LEU A 169 14.84 4.59 -7.17
CA LEU A 169 13.63 3.81 -7.41
C LEU A 169 13.93 2.46 -8.07
N LEU A 170 14.83 2.44 -9.06
CA LEU A 170 15.27 1.20 -9.70
C LEU A 170 15.91 0.26 -8.68
N LEU A 171 16.79 0.78 -7.84
CA LEU A 171 17.43 0.02 -6.77
C LEU A 171 16.40 -0.54 -5.77
N LEU A 172 15.40 0.25 -5.36
CA LEU A 172 14.32 -0.22 -4.50
C LEU A 172 13.48 -1.33 -5.14
N LEU A 173 13.18 -1.22 -6.44
CA LEU A 173 12.47 -2.27 -7.19
C LEU A 173 13.30 -3.55 -7.27
N VAL A 174 14.61 -3.44 -7.51
CA VAL A 174 15.52 -4.60 -7.54
C VAL A 174 15.63 -5.24 -6.16
N ILE A 175 15.76 -4.46 -5.09
CA ILE A 175 15.77 -5.00 -3.72
C ILE A 175 14.45 -5.70 -3.40
N ALA A 176 13.31 -5.07 -3.71
CA ALA A 176 12.00 -5.66 -3.50
C ALA A 176 11.86 -6.98 -4.27
N PHE A 177 12.31 -7.02 -5.53
CA PHE A 177 12.35 -8.24 -6.33
C PHE A 177 13.27 -9.29 -5.70
N LEU A 178 14.48 -8.96 -5.27
CA LEU A 178 15.42 -9.93 -4.69
C LEU A 178 14.96 -10.49 -3.34
N VAL A 179 14.32 -9.67 -2.50
CA VAL A 179 13.82 -10.07 -1.18
C VAL A 179 12.54 -10.91 -1.30
N LEU A 180 11.65 -10.56 -2.24
CA LEU A 180 10.34 -11.19 -2.38
C LEU A 180 10.30 -12.25 -3.48
N SER A 181 11.30 -12.33 -4.35
CA SER A 181 11.44 -13.41 -5.32
C SER A 181 11.46 -14.71 -4.52
N PRO A 182 10.47 -15.60 -4.70
CA PRO A 182 10.54 -16.91 -4.11
C PRO A 182 11.86 -17.49 -4.59
N ARG A 183 12.67 -18.03 -3.67
CA ARG A 183 13.78 -18.89 -4.04
C ARG A 183 13.13 -20.02 -4.82
N SER A 184 13.14 -19.87 -6.15
CA SER A 184 12.69 -20.88 -7.07
C SER A 184 13.33 -22.16 -6.57
N GLU A 185 12.46 -23.07 -6.15
CA GLU A 185 12.84 -24.41 -5.84
C GLU A 185 13.59 -24.90 -7.07
N LYS A 186 14.92 -24.98 -6.93
CA LYS A 186 15.79 -25.78 -7.77
C LYS A 186 15.40 -27.22 -7.48
N THR A 187 14.28 -27.67 -8.02
CA THR A 187 13.90 -29.07 -8.04
C THR A 187 13.40 -29.35 -9.44
N ARG A 188 14.41 -29.61 -10.28
CA ARG A 188 14.27 -30.43 -11.48
C ARG A 188 14.20 -31.89 -11.03
#